data_AF-A0A9E3B625-F1
#
_entry.id   AF-A0A9E3B625-F1
#
_cell.length_a   1.000
_cell.length_b   1.000
_cell.length_c   1.000
_cell.angle_alpha   90.00
_cell.angle_beta   90.00
_cell.angle_gamma   90.00
#
_symmetry.space_group_name_H-M   'P 1'
#
loop_
_entity.id
_entity.type
_entity.pdbx_description
1 polymer ?
#
loop_
_entity_poly.entity_id
_entity_poly.type
_entity_poly.pdbx_seq_one_letter_code
_entity_poly.pdbx_strand_id
1 'polypeptide(L)'
;MGAAEVVPALQVFAQSSLQQAEAFVVLRRYSLLSQDGDRRTYAMNRIVQEVLKDKMSREEQRLWAERAVVAVTRAFLGHVLLNTVPPEEHSCMRYFFHVHACISHMHEWNIITPEGAQLLYHMGTHLHDYFQAHHESSTLEHERILEALMSYAALLRKMDRLSEADKLAVYADAVRTTHEPIQNACKK
;
A
#
# COMPACT_ATOMS: atom_id res chain seq x y z
N MET A 1 -10.36 8.26 13.32
CA MET A 1 -10.49 6.80 13.51
C MET A 1 -9.31 6.14 12.83
N GLY A 2 -8.44 5.45 13.58
CA GLY A 2 -7.14 4.96 13.09
C GLY A 2 -6.98 3.44 13.18
N ALA A 3 -5.78 2.93 12.84
CA ALA A 3 -5.42 1.50 12.91
C ALA A 3 -5.64 0.84 14.29
N ALA A 4 -5.72 1.65 15.35
CA ALA A 4 -5.90 1.23 16.73
C ALA A 4 -7.25 0.55 17.03
N GLU A 5 -8.32 0.92 16.31
CA GLU A 5 -9.63 0.26 16.47
C GLU A 5 -9.65 -1.15 15.88
N VAL A 6 -8.72 -1.43 14.97
CA VAL A 6 -8.66 -2.69 14.23
C VAL A 6 -8.00 -3.80 15.09
N VAL A 7 -7.25 -3.40 16.12
CA VAL A 7 -6.63 -4.31 17.09
C VAL A 7 -6.81 -3.71 18.50
N PRO A 8 -7.79 -4.19 19.29
CA PRO A 8 -8.09 -3.62 20.61
C PRO A 8 -6.87 -3.56 21.55
N ALA A 9 -5.97 -4.55 21.45
CA ALA A 9 -4.73 -4.58 22.23
C ALA A 9 -3.78 -3.40 21.92
N LEU A 10 -3.87 -2.80 20.72
CA LEU A 10 -3.07 -1.64 20.33
C LEU A 10 -3.72 -0.31 20.71
N GLN A 11 -4.95 -0.32 21.20
CA GLN A 11 -5.69 0.91 21.50
C GLN A 11 -5.09 1.69 22.68
N VAL A 12 -4.54 1.00 23.67
CA VAL A 12 -3.81 1.60 24.79
C VAL A 12 -2.59 2.39 24.29
N PHE A 13 -1.83 1.80 23.36
CA PHE A 13 -0.70 2.49 22.73
C PHE A 13 -1.19 3.69 21.91
N ALA A 14 -2.27 3.54 21.15
CA ALA A 14 -2.79 4.62 20.29
C ALA A 14 -3.21 5.89 21.06
N GLN A 15 -3.56 5.76 22.33
CA GLN A 15 -4.04 6.86 23.18
C GLN A 15 -2.90 7.62 23.89
N SER A 16 -1.67 7.10 23.88
CA SER A 16 -0.53 7.73 24.57
C SER A 16 0.69 7.82 23.65
N SER A 17 1.04 9.04 23.23
CA SER A 17 2.23 9.32 22.41
C SER A 17 3.53 8.90 23.11
N LEU A 18 3.58 9.02 24.44
CA LEU A 18 4.72 8.58 25.25
C LEU A 18 4.88 7.06 25.20
N GLN A 19 3.80 6.30 25.43
CA GLN A 19 3.86 4.83 25.41
C GLN A 19 4.18 4.29 24.02
N GLN A 20 3.73 4.97 22.95
CA GLN A 20 4.16 4.64 21.59
C GLN A 20 5.66 4.84 21.43
N ALA A 21 6.18 6.01 21.80
CA ALA A 21 7.60 6.33 21.67
C ALA A 21 8.46 5.31 22.43
N GLU A 22 8.08 4.98 23.68
CA GLU A 22 8.77 3.97 24.48
C GLU A 22 8.74 2.58 23.83
N ALA A 23 7.58 2.14 23.32
CA ALA A 23 7.47 0.87 22.63
C ALA A 23 8.37 0.82 21.38
N PHE A 24 8.39 1.87 20.55
CA PHE A 24 9.27 1.94 19.39
C PHE A 24 10.75 1.96 19.78
N VAL A 25 11.14 2.62 20.87
CA VAL A 25 12.52 2.58 21.39
C VAL A 25 12.91 1.16 21.77
N VAL A 26 12.05 0.43 22.48
CA VAL A 26 12.31 -0.97 22.86
C VAL A 26 12.42 -1.86 21.62
N LEU A 27 11.47 -1.78 20.68
CA LEU A 27 11.48 -2.58 19.46
C LEU A 27 12.73 -2.32 18.61
N ARG A 28 13.19 -1.07 18.53
CA ARG A 28 14.44 -0.72 17.84
C ARG A 28 15.68 -1.22 18.57
N ARG A 29 15.71 -1.17 19.90
CA ARG A 29 16.83 -1.66 20.72
C ARG A 29 17.10 -3.16 20.48
N TYR A 30 16.04 -3.94 20.27
CA TYR A 30 16.14 -5.36 19.94
C TYR A 30 16.22 -5.64 18.43
N SER A 31 16.43 -4.61 17.60
CA SER A 31 16.50 -4.70 16.14
C SER A 31 15.27 -5.36 15.49
N LEU A 32 14.12 -5.33 16.18
CA LEU A 32 12.85 -5.83 15.66
C LEU A 32 12.27 -4.86 14.63
N LEU A 33 12.51 -3.56 14.85
CA LEU A 33 12.19 -2.51 13.88
C LEU A 33 13.44 -1.71 13.54
N SER A 34 13.59 -1.36 12.26
CA SER A 34 14.50 -0.32 11.79
C SER A 34 13.69 0.86 11.27
N GLN A 35 14.23 2.07 11.44
CA GLN A 35 13.63 3.28 10.88
C GLN A 35 14.24 3.52 9.51
N ASP A 36 13.39 3.64 8.49
CA ASP A 36 13.76 4.13 7.17
C ASP A 36 13.71 5.66 7.21
N GLY A 37 14.90 6.28 7.24
CA GLY A 37 15.06 7.74 7.38
C GLY A 37 14.51 8.51 6.19
N ASP A 38 14.61 7.95 4.99
CA ASP A 38 14.20 8.62 3.74
C ASP A 38 12.68 8.57 3.58
N ARG A 39 12.07 7.43 3.95
CA ARG A 39 10.63 7.22 3.77
C ARG A 39 9.79 7.58 5.00
N ARG A 40 10.44 7.89 6.12
CA ARG A 40 9.80 8.09 7.43
C ARG A 40 8.88 6.92 7.80
N THR A 41 9.31 5.70 7.48
CA THR A 41 8.57 4.46 7.78
C THR A 41 9.40 3.55 8.70
N TYR A 42 8.76 2.53 9.24
CA TYR A 42 9.44 1.46 9.98
C TYR A 42 9.44 0.19 9.15
N ALA A 43 10.59 -0.47 9.08
CA ALA A 43 10.73 -1.79 8.48
C ALA A 43 10.98 -2.82 9.58
N MET A 44 10.40 -4.01 9.43
CA MET A 44 10.67 -5.14 10.30
C MET A 44 11.58 -6.13 9.57
N ASN A 45 12.55 -6.71 10.28
CA ASN A 45 13.43 -7.72 9.70
C ASN A 45 12.61 -8.94 9.21
N ARG A 46 12.89 -9.41 7.99
CA ARG A 46 12.17 -10.55 7.37
C ARG A 46 12.20 -11.80 8.24
N ILE A 47 13.32 -12.13 8.89
CA ILE A 47 13.43 -13.31 9.76
C ILE A 47 12.45 -13.19 10.94
N VAL A 48 12.35 -12.01 11.54
CA VAL A 48 11.39 -11.76 12.63
C VAL A 48 9.96 -11.92 12.13
N GLN A 49 9.63 -11.40 10.95
CA GLN A 49 8.30 -11.57 10.35
C GLN A 49 7.95 -13.05 10.15
N GLU A 50 8.88 -13.83 9.59
CA GLU A 50 8.65 -15.26 9.35
C GLU A 50 8.52 -16.05 10.66
N VAL A 51 9.35 -15.77 11.67
CA VAL A 51 9.23 -16.41 13.00
C VAL A 51 7.90 -16.06 13.68
N LEU A 52 7.42 -14.82 13.53
CA LEU A 52 6.13 -14.42 14.08
C LEU A 52 4.97 -15.13 13.36
N LYS A 53 5.02 -15.23 12.02
CA LYS A 53 4.00 -15.94 11.24
C LYS A 53 4.01 -17.44 11.52
N ASP A 54 5.17 -18.07 11.64
CA ASP A 54 5.31 -19.50 11.94
C ASP A 54 4.69 -19.89 13.29
N LYS A 55 4.68 -18.93 14.24
CA LYS A 55 4.02 -19.11 15.53
C LYS A 55 2.51 -18.88 15.51
N MET A 56 1.96 -18.33 14.42
CA MET A 56 0.53 -18.07 14.26
C MET A 56 -0.14 -19.24 13.55
N SER A 57 -1.33 -19.60 14.00
CA SER A 57 -2.21 -20.49 13.23
C SER A 57 -2.58 -19.85 11.89
N ARG A 58 -3.03 -20.66 10.92
CA ARG A 58 -3.50 -20.14 9.63
C ARG A 58 -4.64 -19.13 9.78
N GLU A 59 -5.53 -19.38 10.73
CA GLU A 59 -6.67 -18.52 11.04
C GLU A 59 -6.20 -17.18 11.62
N GLU A 60 -5.19 -17.20 12.49
CA GLU A 60 -4.57 -15.99 13.04
C GLU A 60 -3.87 -15.17 11.95
N GLN A 61 -3.10 -15.82 11.06
CA GLN A 61 -2.45 -15.14 9.94
C GLN A 61 -3.47 -14.47 9.02
N ARG A 62 -4.56 -15.17 8.67
CA ARG A 62 -5.65 -14.61 7.88
C ARG A 62 -6.30 -13.41 8.58
N LEU A 63 -6.60 -13.53 9.87
CA LEU A 63 -7.21 -12.44 10.64
C LEU A 63 -6.30 -11.19 10.66
N TRP A 64 -4.99 -11.38 10.84
CA TRP A 64 -4.03 -10.28 10.79
C TRP A 64 -3.91 -9.67 9.41
N ALA A 65 -3.97 -10.47 8.35
CA ALA A 65 -4.01 -10.00 6.97
C ALA A 65 -5.25 -9.13 6.69
N GLU A 66 -6.44 -9.58 7.10
CA GLU A 66 -7.69 -8.79 6.97
C GLU A 66 -7.60 -7.46 7.73
N ARG A 67 -7.09 -7.51 8.97
CA ARG A 67 -6.87 -6.31 9.79
C ARG A 67 -5.85 -5.35 9.16
N ALA A 68 -4.79 -5.88 8.56
CA ALA A 68 -3.79 -5.07 7.88
C ALA A 68 -4.40 -4.31 6.68
N VAL A 69 -5.21 -4.99 5.86
CA VAL A 69 -5.94 -4.35 4.74
C VAL A 69 -6.80 -3.19 5.25
N VAL A 70 -7.61 -3.42 6.30
CA VAL A 70 -8.47 -2.37 6.87
C VAL A 70 -7.64 -1.20 7.44
N ALA A 71 -6.58 -1.50 8.21
CA ALA A 71 -5.75 -0.49 8.83
C ALA A 71 -5.03 0.39 7.79
N VAL A 72 -4.45 -0.22 6.76
CA VAL A 72 -3.79 0.50 5.65
C VAL A 72 -4.81 1.32 4.86
N THR A 73 -5.99 0.77 4.59
CA THR A 73 -7.07 1.51 3.90
C THR A 73 -7.43 2.78 4.65
N ARG A 74 -7.68 2.68 5.96
CA ARG A 74 -8.04 3.85 6.78
C ARG A 74 -6.90 4.86 6.86
N ALA A 75 -5.66 4.41 7.02
CA ALA A 75 -4.50 5.30 7.08
C ALA A 75 -4.27 6.04 5.75
N PHE A 76 -4.41 5.32 4.63
CA PHE A 76 -4.26 5.88 3.30
C PHE A 76 -5.39 6.85 2.96
N LEU A 77 -6.66 6.44 3.12
CA LEU A 77 -7.80 7.31 2.82
C LEU A 77 -7.86 8.50 3.77
N GLY A 78 -7.51 8.33 5.05
CA GLY A 78 -7.36 9.44 5.99
C GLY A 78 -6.30 10.45 5.54
N HIS A 79 -5.22 9.99 4.89
CA HIS A 79 -4.20 10.88 4.34
C HIS A 79 -4.66 11.54 3.04
N VAL A 80 -5.21 10.77 2.10
CA VAL A 80 -5.54 11.25 0.74
C VAL A 80 -6.84 12.06 0.69
N LEU A 81 -7.84 11.74 1.52
CA LEU A 81 -9.13 12.43 1.53
C LEU A 81 -9.14 13.66 2.45
N LEU A 82 -8.31 13.69 3.50
CA LEU A 82 -8.28 14.82 4.46
C LEU A 82 -7.17 15.84 4.17
N ASN A 83 -6.10 15.46 3.47
CA ASN A 83 -5.06 16.42 3.10
C ASN A 83 -5.37 17.04 1.73
N THR A 84 -5.62 18.35 1.73
CA THR A 84 -5.65 19.24 0.55
C THR A 84 -4.28 19.47 -0.08
N VAL A 85 -3.26 18.73 0.36
CA VAL A 85 -1.89 18.87 -0.13
C VAL A 85 -1.80 18.12 -1.46
N PRO A 86 -1.29 18.74 -2.54
CA PRO A 86 -1.05 18.04 -3.80
C PRO A 86 -0.21 16.78 -3.54
N PRO A 87 -0.23 15.77 -4.44
CA PRO A 87 0.57 14.57 -4.29
C PRO A 87 2.05 14.94 -4.22
N GLU A 88 2.57 15.22 -3.02
CA GLU A 88 4.00 15.36 -2.79
C GLU A 88 4.62 14.01 -3.17
N GLU A 89 5.68 14.06 -3.96
CA GLU A 89 6.41 12.93 -4.52
C GLU A 89 6.63 11.78 -3.50
N HIS A 90 6.92 12.16 -2.26
CA HIS A 90 7.23 11.23 -1.17
C HIS A 90 6.03 10.46 -0.61
N SER A 91 4.80 10.99 -0.72
CA SER A 91 3.62 10.37 -0.11
C SER A 91 3.09 9.19 -0.92
N CYS A 92 3.14 9.27 -2.26
CA CYS A 92 2.65 8.22 -3.15
C CYS A 92 3.46 6.92 -2.98
N MET A 93 4.79 7.05 -3.06
CA MET A 93 5.70 5.91 -2.92
C MET A 93 5.73 5.34 -1.50
N ARG A 94 5.47 6.15 -0.47
CA ARG A 94 5.39 5.68 0.91
C ARG A 94 4.28 4.65 1.10
N TYR A 95 3.08 4.90 0.58
CA TYR A 95 1.96 3.97 0.71
C TYR A 95 2.02 2.82 -0.31
N PHE A 96 2.69 2.99 -1.45
CA PHE A 96 2.80 1.97 -2.50
C PHE A 96 3.22 0.60 -1.95
N PHE A 97 4.29 0.55 -1.16
CA PHE A 97 4.79 -0.71 -0.61
C PHE A 97 3.82 -1.37 0.37
N HIS A 98 3.09 -0.56 1.15
CA HIS A 98 2.08 -1.07 2.09
C HIS A 98 0.85 -1.60 1.36
N VAL A 99 0.36 -0.90 0.32
CA VAL A 99 -0.75 -1.38 -0.51
C VAL A 99 -0.37 -2.66 -1.26
N HIS A 100 0.85 -2.73 -1.79
CA HIS A 100 1.33 -3.93 -2.46
C HIS A 100 1.42 -5.14 -1.51
N ALA A 101 1.84 -4.94 -0.26
CA ALA A 101 1.79 -6.00 0.75
C ALA A 101 0.35 -6.44 1.05
N CYS A 102 -0.60 -5.50 1.16
CA CYS A 102 -2.01 -5.81 1.31
C CYS A 102 -2.56 -6.63 0.14
N ILE A 103 -2.14 -6.36 -1.09
CA ILE A 103 -2.54 -7.14 -2.27
C ILE A 103 -2.06 -8.57 -2.22
N SER A 104 -0.79 -8.79 -1.82
CA SER A 104 -0.27 -10.14 -1.61
C SER A 104 -1.11 -10.90 -0.59
N HIS A 105 -1.51 -10.24 0.50
CA HIS A 105 -2.41 -10.81 1.50
C HIS A 105 -3.82 -11.07 0.95
N MET A 106 -4.37 -10.16 0.15
CA MET A 106 -5.69 -10.34 -0.46
C MET A 106 -5.72 -11.52 -1.42
N HIS A 107 -4.64 -11.74 -2.18
CA HIS A 107 -4.48 -12.92 -3.02
C HIS A 107 -4.32 -14.21 -2.21
N GLU A 108 -3.38 -14.21 -1.27
CA GLU A 108 -3.02 -15.39 -0.47
C GLU A 108 -4.21 -15.93 0.34
N TRP A 109 -4.99 -15.02 0.93
CA TRP A 109 -6.09 -15.36 1.84
C TRP A 109 -7.47 -15.18 1.22
N ASN A 110 -7.54 -14.85 -0.08
CA ASN A 110 -8.77 -14.54 -0.81
C ASN A 110 -9.65 -13.49 -0.08
N ILE A 111 -9.02 -12.41 0.39
CA ILE A 111 -9.71 -11.34 1.13
C ILE A 111 -10.46 -10.46 0.13
N ILE A 112 -11.79 -10.53 0.19
CA ILE A 112 -12.70 -9.69 -0.59
C ILE A 112 -13.50 -8.86 0.40
N THR A 113 -13.12 -7.59 0.53
CA THR A 113 -13.77 -6.64 1.44
C THR A 113 -14.00 -5.30 0.75
N PRO A 114 -15.01 -4.53 1.17
CA PRO A 114 -15.23 -3.16 0.68
C PRO A 114 -13.99 -2.26 0.87
N GLU A 115 -13.29 -2.40 2.01
CA GLU A 115 -12.07 -1.66 2.29
C GLU A 115 -10.95 -2.01 1.31
N GLY A 116 -10.79 -3.30 1.00
CA GLY A 116 -9.85 -3.75 -0.03
C GLY A 116 -10.14 -3.13 -1.38
N ALA A 117 -11.41 -3.14 -1.82
CA ALA A 117 -11.80 -2.50 -3.08
C ALA A 117 -11.52 -0.99 -3.09
N GLN A 118 -11.87 -0.29 -2.01
CA GLN A 118 -11.60 1.15 -1.87
C GLN A 118 -10.10 1.44 -1.93
N LEU A 119 -9.28 0.65 -1.23
CA LEU A 119 -7.83 0.79 -1.24
C LEU A 119 -7.26 0.70 -2.65
N LEU A 120 -7.66 -0.33 -3.41
CA LEU A 120 -7.21 -0.55 -4.77
C LEU A 120 -7.61 0.59 -5.70
N TYR A 121 -8.87 1.02 -5.65
CA TYR A 121 -9.38 2.08 -6.52
C TYR A 121 -8.71 3.44 -6.23
N HIS A 122 -8.65 3.84 -4.96
CA HIS A 122 -8.06 5.12 -4.58
C HIS A 122 -6.54 5.13 -4.76
N MET A 123 -5.83 4.03 -4.47
CA MET A 123 -4.41 3.94 -4.75
C MET A 123 -4.13 3.98 -6.26
N GLY A 124 -4.93 3.28 -7.07
CA GLY A 124 -4.80 3.32 -8.53
C GLY A 124 -5.01 4.72 -9.10
N THR A 125 -6.01 5.45 -8.61
CA THR A 125 -6.24 6.85 -9.00
C THR A 125 -5.05 7.74 -8.59
N HIS A 126 -4.56 7.59 -7.36
CA HIS A 126 -3.41 8.35 -6.88
C HIS A 126 -2.13 8.04 -7.69
N LEU A 127 -1.91 6.78 -8.10
CA LEU A 127 -0.76 6.42 -8.94
C LEU A 127 -0.86 7.05 -10.33
N HIS A 128 -2.06 7.13 -10.90
CA HIS A 128 -2.28 7.81 -12.17
C HIS A 128 -2.00 9.32 -12.04
N ASP A 129 -2.52 9.97 -11.01
CA ASP A 129 -2.28 11.40 -10.75
C ASP A 129 -0.79 11.69 -10.56
N TYR A 130 -0.08 10.80 -9.85
CA TYR A 130 1.37 10.88 -9.68
C TYR A 130 2.11 10.77 -11.01
N PHE A 131 1.75 9.78 -11.84
CA PHE A 131 2.32 9.59 -13.18
C PHE A 131 2.11 10.81 -14.09
N GLN A 132 0.91 11.40 -14.09
CA GLN A 132 0.62 12.60 -14.90
C GLN A 132 1.50 13.79 -14.48
N ALA A 133 1.70 13.97 -13.17
CA ALA A 133 2.57 15.02 -12.65
C ALA A 133 4.07 14.76 -12.90
N HIS A 134 4.49 13.50 -13.05
CA HIS A 134 5.89 13.09 -13.16
C HIS A 134 6.13 12.23 -14.42
N HIS A 135 5.65 12.69 -15.57
CA HIS A 135 5.77 11.98 -16.84
C HIS A 135 7.22 11.82 -17.34
N GLU A 136 8.18 12.54 -16.74
CA GLU A 136 9.62 12.42 -16.98
C GLU A 136 10.32 11.41 -16.03
N SER A 137 9.56 10.75 -15.16
CA SER A 137 10.07 9.71 -14.26
C SER A 137 10.71 8.55 -15.01
N SER A 138 11.50 7.76 -14.27
CA SER A 138 12.27 6.67 -14.85
C SER A 138 11.36 5.59 -15.47
N THR A 139 11.85 4.94 -16.52
CA THR A 139 11.16 3.82 -17.21
C THR A 139 10.72 2.73 -16.23
N LEU A 140 11.54 2.45 -15.21
CA LEU A 140 11.26 1.45 -14.18
C LEU A 140 10.07 1.82 -13.30
N GLU A 141 9.86 3.12 -13.02
CA GLU A 141 8.69 3.57 -12.25
C GLU A 141 7.41 3.45 -13.06
N HIS A 142 7.46 3.78 -14.36
CA HIS A 142 6.32 3.60 -15.26
C HIS A 142 5.88 2.14 -15.36
N GLU A 143 6.83 1.21 -15.48
CA GLU A 143 6.55 -0.23 -15.52
C GLU A 143 5.88 -0.71 -14.21
N ARG A 144 6.41 -0.29 -13.05
CA ARG A 144 5.83 -0.64 -11.74
C ARG A 144 4.42 -0.07 -11.54
N ILE A 145 4.17 1.15 -12.01
CA ILE A 145 2.83 1.76 -11.96
C ILE A 145 1.87 1.00 -12.86
N LEU A 146 2.30 0.65 -14.07
CA LEU A 146 1.50 -0.12 -15.03
C LEU A 146 1.10 -1.49 -14.46
N GLU A 147 2.07 -2.24 -13.94
CA GLU A 147 1.83 -3.55 -13.30
C GLU A 147 0.86 -3.46 -12.12
N ALA A 148 1.03 -2.43 -11.29
CA ALA A 148 0.14 -2.18 -10.16
C ALA A 148 -1.29 -1.91 -10.64
N LEU A 149 -1.50 -0.97 -11.57
CA LEU A 149 -2.83 -0.64 -12.10
C LEU A 149 -3.55 -1.86 -12.69
N MET A 150 -2.81 -2.69 -13.44
CA MET A 150 -3.36 -3.94 -14.01
C MET A 150 -3.77 -4.94 -12.92
N SER A 151 -2.91 -5.15 -11.92
CA SER A 151 -3.19 -6.04 -10.79
C SER A 151 -4.42 -5.56 -10.00
N TYR A 152 -4.53 -4.25 -9.77
CA TYR A 152 -5.63 -3.65 -9.01
C TYR A 152 -6.96 -3.80 -9.78
N ALA A 153 -6.96 -3.54 -11.08
CA ALA A 153 -8.11 -3.75 -11.94
C ALA A 153 -8.58 -5.22 -11.94
N ALA A 154 -7.65 -6.17 -12.01
CA ALA A 154 -7.97 -7.60 -11.99
C ALA A 154 -8.62 -8.01 -10.65
N LEU A 155 -8.11 -7.52 -9.52
CA LEU A 155 -8.71 -7.75 -8.21
C LEU A 155 -10.10 -7.12 -8.10
N LEU A 156 -10.28 -5.88 -8.55
CA LEU A 156 -11.58 -5.20 -8.54
C LEU A 156 -12.62 -5.96 -9.37
N ARG A 157 -12.24 -6.56 -10.51
CA ARG A 157 -13.15 -7.43 -11.28
C ARG A 157 -13.59 -8.67 -10.51
N LYS A 158 -12.68 -9.30 -9.75
CA LYS A 158 -13.04 -10.43 -8.87
C LYS A 158 -14.02 -10.04 -7.77
N MET A 159 -14.06 -8.76 -7.40
CA MET A 159 -14.98 -8.20 -6.42
C MET A 159 -16.26 -7.62 -7.04
N ASP A 160 -16.51 -7.88 -8.33
CA ASP A 160 -17.65 -7.34 -9.11
C ASP A 160 -17.69 -5.81 -9.19
N ARG A 161 -16.52 -5.16 -9.06
CA ARG A 161 -16.37 -3.69 -9.09
C ARG A 161 -15.97 -3.22 -10.49
N LEU A 162 -16.76 -3.62 -11.49
CA LEU A 162 -16.42 -3.49 -12.92
C LEU A 162 -16.14 -2.05 -13.35
N SER A 163 -16.97 -1.09 -12.93
CA SER A 163 -16.79 0.33 -13.30
C SER A 163 -15.49 0.94 -12.78
N GLU A 164 -15.02 0.52 -11.61
CA GLU A 164 -13.75 0.97 -11.03
C GLU A 164 -12.57 0.26 -11.70
N ALA A 165 -12.71 -1.03 -11.97
CA ALA A 165 -11.70 -1.79 -12.68
C ALA A 165 -11.44 -1.24 -14.09
N ASP A 166 -12.50 -0.88 -14.82
CA ASP A 166 -12.38 -0.37 -16.18
C ASP A 166 -11.72 1.01 -16.21
N LYS A 167 -12.00 1.87 -15.21
CA LYS A 167 -11.26 3.13 -15.04
C LYS A 167 -9.75 2.89 -14.84
N LEU A 168 -9.37 1.96 -13.96
CA LEU A 168 -7.96 1.64 -13.74
C LEU A 168 -7.30 1.03 -14.98
N ALA A 169 -8.04 0.26 -15.79
CA ALA A 169 -7.55 -0.26 -17.06
C ALA A 169 -7.26 0.88 -18.06
N VAL A 170 -8.13 1.89 -18.15
CA VAL A 170 -7.88 3.09 -18.97
C VAL A 170 -6.63 3.83 -18.51
N TYR A 171 -6.41 3.96 -17.20
CA TYR A 171 -5.19 4.56 -16.66
C TYR A 171 -3.93 3.76 -17.02
N ALA A 172 -4.00 2.43 -16.96
CA ALA A 172 -2.91 1.55 -17.38
C ALA A 172 -2.58 1.73 -18.87
N ASP A 173 -3.59 1.85 -19.72
CA ASP A 173 -3.39 2.07 -21.15
C ASP A 173 -2.72 3.42 -21.44
N ALA A 174 -3.12 4.49 -20.73
CA ALA A 174 -2.49 5.80 -20.84
C ALA A 174 -0.99 5.80 -20.44
N VAL A 175 -0.63 5.03 -19.41
CA VAL A 175 0.78 4.84 -19.02
C VAL A 175 1.54 4.08 -20.12
N ARG A 176 0.95 3.02 -20.67
CA ARG A 176 1.56 2.19 -21.73
C ARG A 176 1.86 3.00 -22.99
N THR A 177 0.91 3.81 -23.46
CA THR A 177 1.08 4.63 -24.68
C THR A 177 2.17 5.69 -24.55
N THR A 178 2.42 6.16 -23.32
CA THR A 178 3.47 7.15 -23.04
C THR A 178 4.86 6.49 -22.95
N HIS A 179 4.91 5.21 -22.60
CA HIS A 179 6.14 4.42 -22.47
C HIS A 179 6.68 3.88 -23.83
N GLU A 180 5.81 3.52 -24.77
CA GLU A 180 6.20 3.02 -26.11
C GLU A 180 7.14 3.95 -26.93
N PRO A 181 6.95 5.28 -26.98
CA PRO A 181 7.85 6.16 -27.75
C PRO A 181 9.26 6.26 -27.13
N ILE A 182 9.39 6.15 -25.80
CA ILE A 182 10.68 6.25 -25.09
C ILE A 182 11.56 5.04 -25.37
N GLN A 183 10.99 3.82 -25.40
CA GLN A 183 11.74 2.61 -25.74
C GLN A 183 12.22 2.57 -27.19
N ASN A 184 11.46 3.17 -28.12
CA ASN A 184 11.85 3.26 -29.53
C ASN A 184 12.93 4.32 -29.80
N ALA A 185 13.06 5.33 -28.94
CA ALA A 185 14.13 6.32 -29.02
C ALA A 185 15.48 5.80 -28.51
N CYS A 186 15.52 4.94 -27.49
CA CYS A 186 16.76 4.33 -26.97
C CYS A 186 17.29 3.15 -27.80
N LYS A 187 16.54 2.68 -28.82
CA LYS A 187 16.93 1.57 -29.71
C LYS A 187 17.52 2.04 -31.06
N LYS A 188 17.71 3.34 -31.28
CA LYS A 188 18.38 3.92 -32.45
C LYS A 188 19.70 4.55 -32.05
#